data_AF-A0A7C6S244-F1
#
_entry.id   AF-A0A7C6S244-F1
#
_cell.length_a   1.000
_cell.length_b   1.000
_cell.length_c   1.000
_cell.angle_alpha   90.00
_cell.angle_beta   90.00
_cell.angle_gamma   90.00
#
_symmetry.space_group_name_H-M   'P 1'
#
loop_
_entity.id
_entity.type
_entity.pdbx_description
1 polymer ?
#
loop_
_entity_poly.entity_id
_entity_poly.type
_entity_poly.pdbx_seq_one_letter_code
_entity_poly.pdbx_strand_id
1 'polypeptide(L)'
;MIAKEESLNINENTVRTKENTLYLPIKQIYFDEILAGTKKQEFREIKHTTYKRYLSIWTEKGESGIVFDDELLSEEDFDKYGYDPFIYNNGVYPYIPKRYEYLNFVVGYNKDRDTMVVKVEDITFIAAKDEEGVIRFNNDGDDDKDGDFALWLVVYHLGEVVEKDLKKDR
;
A
#
# COMPACT_ATOMS: atom_id res chain seq x y z
N MET A 1 12.50 -18.42 21.94
CA MET A 1 11.60 -19.45 21.39
C MET A 1 11.63 -19.25 19.88
N ILE A 2 11.80 -20.32 19.11
CA ILE A 2 12.30 -20.30 17.72
C ILE A 2 11.26 -19.70 16.76
N ALA A 3 11.58 -18.59 16.08
CA ALA A 3 10.92 -18.23 14.82
C ALA A 3 11.82 -18.70 13.69
N LYS A 4 11.40 -19.76 13.00
CA LYS A 4 12.01 -20.19 11.75
C LYS A 4 11.58 -19.22 10.67
N GLU A 5 12.53 -18.78 9.85
CA GLU A 5 12.27 -18.24 8.52
C GLU A 5 11.42 -19.25 7.74
N GLU A 6 10.12 -19.03 7.65
CA GLU A 6 9.29 -19.62 6.62
C GLU A 6 9.40 -18.74 5.38
N SER A 7 10.31 -19.12 4.49
CA SER A 7 10.23 -18.71 3.09
C SER A 7 8.85 -19.15 2.56
N LEU A 8 7.92 -18.19 2.46
CA LEU A 8 6.54 -18.42 2.04
C LEU A 8 6.50 -18.79 0.57
N ASN A 9 6.30 -20.08 0.33
CA ASN A 9 6.15 -20.70 -0.98
C ASN A 9 4.99 -20.04 -1.73
N ILE A 10 5.27 -19.33 -2.82
CA ILE A 10 4.26 -18.72 -3.68
C ILE A 10 3.56 -19.87 -4.40
N ASN A 11 2.31 -20.16 -4.00
CA ASN A 11 1.51 -21.17 -4.67
C ASN A 11 1.13 -20.63 -6.05
N GLU A 12 1.66 -21.22 -7.13
CA GLU A 12 1.43 -20.82 -8.52
C GLU A 12 -0.07 -20.86 -8.95
N ASN A 13 -0.98 -21.28 -8.06
CA ASN A 13 -2.43 -21.37 -8.30
C ASN A 13 -3.29 -20.60 -7.26
N THR A 14 -2.88 -19.42 -6.79
CA THR A 14 -3.74 -18.59 -5.94
C THR A 14 -4.99 -18.14 -6.69
N VAL A 15 -6.15 -18.69 -6.30
CA VAL A 15 -7.46 -18.31 -6.85
C VAL A 15 -7.81 -16.87 -6.44
N ARG A 16 -8.22 -16.05 -7.41
CA ARG A 16 -8.67 -14.68 -7.18
C ARG A 16 -9.96 -14.67 -6.34
N THR A 17 -9.97 -13.89 -5.27
CA THR A 17 -11.13 -13.64 -4.40
C THR A 17 -11.29 -12.14 -4.14
N LYS A 18 -12.37 -11.74 -3.43
CA LYS A 18 -12.55 -10.32 -3.05
C LYS A 18 -11.55 -9.90 -1.98
N GLU A 19 -11.11 -10.82 -1.15
CA GLU A 19 -10.25 -10.60 0.01
C GLU A 19 -8.79 -10.37 -0.42
N ASN A 20 -8.33 -11.11 -1.44
CA ASN A 20 -6.98 -10.97 -2.00
C ASN A 20 -6.89 -10.01 -3.20
N THR A 21 -7.98 -9.33 -3.57
CA THR A 21 -8.02 -8.36 -4.67
C THR A 21 -8.38 -6.96 -4.19
N LEU A 22 -7.52 -5.97 -4.42
CA LEU A 22 -7.82 -4.57 -4.11
C LEU A 22 -8.42 -3.85 -5.33
N TYR A 23 -9.61 -3.27 -5.16
CA TYR A 23 -10.25 -2.44 -6.18
C TYR A 23 -9.70 -1.00 -6.17
N LEU A 24 -9.22 -0.52 -7.32
CA LEU A 24 -8.58 0.80 -7.46
C LEU A 24 -9.07 1.56 -8.70
N PRO A 25 -9.77 2.69 -8.53
CA PRO A 25 -9.96 3.65 -9.60
C PRO A 25 -8.64 4.29 -10.01
N ILE A 26 -8.37 4.41 -11.31
CA ILE A 26 -7.15 5.01 -11.84
C ILE A 26 -7.46 5.90 -13.05
N LYS A 27 -6.57 6.86 -13.33
CA LYS A 27 -6.63 7.72 -14.54
C LYS A 27 -6.34 6.88 -15.79
N GLN A 28 -6.99 7.22 -16.90
CA GLN A 28 -6.84 6.57 -18.21
C GLN A 28 -5.36 6.43 -18.61
N ILE A 29 -4.57 7.50 -18.49
CA ILE A 29 -3.14 7.50 -18.86
C ILE A 29 -2.35 6.39 -18.16
N TYR A 30 -2.54 6.21 -16.85
CA TYR A 30 -1.84 5.17 -16.09
C TYR A 30 -2.39 3.78 -16.37
N PHE A 31 -3.70 3.66 -16.64
CA PHE A 31 -4.27 2.40 -17.10
C PHE A 31 -3.60 1.96 -18.40
N ASP A 32 -3.47 2.87 -19.37
CA ASP A 32 -2.87 2.57 -20.67
C ASP A 32 -1.38 2.22 -20.54
N GLU A 33 -0.65 2.90 -19.67
CA GLU A 33 0.76 2.56 -19.37
C GLU A 33 0.91 1.18 -18.71
N ILE A 34 0.01 0.80 -17.80
CA ILE A 34 0.03 -0.55 -17.19
C ILE A 34 -0.33 -1.60 -18.24
N LEU A 35 -1.36 -1.34 -19.06
CA LEU A 35 -1.77 -2.25 -20.13
C LEU A 35 -0.67 -2.43 -21.19
N ALA A 36 0.07 -1.37 -21.51
CA ALA A 36 1.25 -1.42 -22.39
C ALA A 36 2.48 -2.02 -21.70
N GLY A 37 2.42 -2.24 -20.38
CA GLY A 37 3.50 -2.78 -19.58
C GLY A 37 4.65 -1.81 -19.30
N THR A 38 4.49 -0.51 -19.57
CA THR A 38 5.51 0.53 -19.30
C THR A 38 5.47 1.01 -17.85
N LYS A 39 4.29 1.07 -17.21
CA LYS A 39 4.16 1.35 -15.78
C LYS A 39 4.18 0.06 -14.98
N LYS A 40 5.19 -0.07 -14.11
CA LYS A 40 5.45 -1.27 -13.30
C LYS A 40 5.10 -1.12 -11.81
N GLN A 41 4.67 0.06 -11.40
CA GLN A 41 4.37 0.34 -9.99
C GLN A 41 3.11 1.19 -9.89
N GLU A 42 2.28 0.88 -8.90
CA GLU A 42 1.14 1.71 -8.51
C GLU A 42 1.34 2.24 -7.09
N PHE A 43 1.13 3.55 -6.92
CA PHE A 43 1.38 4.25 -5.66
C PHE A 43 0.06 4.69 -5.05
N ARG A 44 -0.11 4.51 -3.74
CA ARG A 44 -1.24 5.04 -2.99
C ARG A 44 -0.79 5.70 -1.70
N GLU A 45 -1.27 6.91 -1.47
CA GLU A 45 -1.07 7.60 -0.21
C GLU A 45 -1.81 6.88 0.92
N ILE A 46 -1.08 6.63 2.00
CA ILE A 46 -1.63 6.14 3.25
C ILE A 46 -2.18 7.34 4.00
N LYS A 47 -3.42 7.25 4.47
CA LYS A 47 -4.08 8.31 5.26
C LYS A 47 -4.78 7.68 6.46
N HIS A 48 -5.01 8.43 7.55
CA HIS A 48 -5.82 7.94 8.68
C HIS A 48 -7.19 7.35 8.26
N THR A 49 -7.80 7.88 7.21
CA THR A 49 -9.12 7.39 6.74
C THR A 49 -9.04 6.14 5.88
N THR A 50 -7.86 5.79 5.35
CA THR A 50 -7.71 4.71 4.35
C THR A 50 -6.62 3.70 4.65
N TYR A 51 -5.80 3.88 5.70
CA TYR A 51 -4.68 2.99 6.02
C TYR A 51 -5.10 1.53 6.17
N LYS A 52 -6.30 1.24 6.69
CA LYS A 52 -6.84 -0.14 6.82
C LYS A 52 -7.01 -0.87 5.49
N ARG A 53 -6.98 -0.14 4.36
CA ARG A 53 -6.96 -0.71 3.01
C ARG A 53 -5.58 -1.17 2.59
N TYR A 54 -4.51 -0.67 3.21
CA TYR A 54 -3.13 -0.86 2.77
C TYR A 54 -2.25 -1.54 3.81
N LEU A 55 -2.60 -1.45 5.09
CA LEU A 55 -1.86 -2.00 6.22
C LEU A 55 -2.61 -3.16 6.85
N SER A 56 -1.86 -4.15 7.32
CA SER A 56 -2.40 -5.26 8.09
C SER A 56 -2.87 -4.77 9.46
N ILE A 57 -4.04 -5.25 9.88
CA ILE A 57 -4.73 -4.84 11.10
C ILE A 57 -4.98 -6.08 11.93
N TRP A 58 -4.60 -6.05 13.21
CA TRP A 58 -5.02 -7.08 14.16
C TRP A 58 -6.38 -6.68 14.78
N THR A 59 -7.15 -7.65 15.21
CA THR A 59 -8.40 -7.39 15.93
C THR A 59 -8.58 -8.45 17.01
N GLU A 60 -8.67 -8.02 18.26
CA GLU A 60 -8.89 -8.90 19.41
C GLU A 60 -9.89 -8.25 20.37
N LYS A 61 -10.91 -9.01 20.81
CA LYS A 61 -11.89 -8.58 21.84
C LYS A 61 -12.55 -7.21 21.58
N GLY A 62 -12.66 -6.79 20.32
CA GLY A 62 -13.28 -5.51 19.92
C GLY A 62 -12.30 -4.35 19.77
N GLU A 63 -11.01 -4.57 20.04
CA GLU A 63 -9.94 -3.63 19.77
C GLU A 63 -9.25 -3.96 18.45
N SER A 64 -8.69 -2.94 17.80
CA SER A 64 -7.92 -3.11 16.56
C SER A 64 -6.75 -2.15 16.53
N GLY A 65 -5.60 -2.63 16.06
CA GLY A 65 -4.40 -1.82 15.84
C GLY A 65 -3.69 -2.21 14.54
N ILE A 66 -2.70 -1.41 14.16
CA ILE A 66 -1.86 -1.71 12.99
C ILE A 66 -0.84 -2.77 13.38
N VAL A 67 -0.66 -3.79 12.54
CA VAL A 67 0.40 -4.77 12.69
C VAL A 67 1.72 -4.14 12.29
N PHE A 68 2.73 -4.24 13.15
CA PHE A 68 4.07 -3.70 12.93
C PHE A 68 5.15 -4.76 13.19
N ASP A 69 6.33 -4.50 12.68
CA ASP A 69 7.56 -5.24 12.95
C ASP A 69 8.27 -4.58 14.14
N ASP A 70 8.39 -5.31 15.25
CA ASP A 70 8.99 -4.84 16.50
C ASP A 70 10.52 -4.79 16.45
N GLU A 71 11.16 -5.37 15.42
CA GLU A 71 12.58 -5.20 15.16
C GLU A 71 12.87 -3.87 14.44
N LEU A 72 11.87 -3.30 13.78
CA LEU A 72 12.00 -2.04 13.03
C LEU A 72 11.70 -0.80 13.86
N LEU A 73 11.04 -0.93 15.01
CA LEU A 73 10.60 0.20 15.82
C LEU A 73 11.10 0.06 17.26
N SER A 74 11.75 1.10 17.80
CA SER A 74 12.18 1.08 19.19
C SER A 74 10.97 1.11 20.14
N GLU A 75 11.12 0.54 21.34
CA GLU A 75 10.05 0.56 22.36
C GLU A 75 9.66 2.01 22.74
N GLU A 76 10.64 2.92 22.78
CA GLU A 76 10.41 4.35 23.02
C GLU A 76 9.58 5.00 21.90
N ASP A 77 9.92 4.75 20.63
CA ASP A 77 9.16 5.30 19.50
C ASP A 77 7.77 4.69 19.39
N PHE A 78 7.63 3.40 19.75
CA PHE A 78 6.34 2.72 19.81
C PHE A 78 5.45 3.32 20.91
N ASP A 79 5.96 3.54 22.11
CA ASP A 79 5.18 4.16 23.18
C ASP A 79 4.78 5.61 22.83
N LYS A 80 5.64 6.30 22.08
CA LYS A 80 5.42 7.70 21.69
C LYS A 80 4.41 7.87 20.55
N TYR A 81 4.45 6.99 19.55
CA TYR A 81 3.68 7.15 18.29
C TYR A 81 2.87 5.92 17.90
N GLY A 82 2.77 4.94 18.80
CA GLY A 82 2.17 3.63 18.56
C GLY A 82 0.85 3.73 17.81
N TYR A 83 0.81 3.06 16.67
CA TYR A 83 -0.34 2.97 15.75
C TYR A 83 -0.66 4.20 14.89
N ASP A 84 0.16 5.26 14.89
CA ASP A 84 0.01 6.34 13.91
C ASP A 84 0.58 5.94 12.54
N PRO A 85 -0.23 5.85 11.47
CA PRO A 85 0.24 5.48 10.13
C PRO A 85 1.21 6.48 9.50
N PHE A 86 1.47 7.62 10.14
CA PHE A 86 2.38 8.65 9.65
C PHE A 86 3.73 8.68 10.33
N ILE A 87 4.03 7.82 11.30
CA ILE A 87 5.32 7.82 11.99
C ILE A 87 6.53 7.90 11.02
N TYR A 88 7.46 8.83 11.29
CA TYR A 88 8.72 8.93 10.57
C TYR A 88 9.86 8.34 11.40
N ASN A 89 10.11 7.05 11.20
CA ASN A 89 11.20 6.34 11.85
C ASN A 89 12.45 6.31 10.96
N ASN A 90 13.06 7.49 10.76
CA ASN A 90 14.29 7.66 9.97
C ASN A 90 14.23 7.05 8.55
N GLY A 91 13.05 7.12 7.91
CA GLY A 91 12.82 6.55 6.59
C GLY A 91 12.55 5.05 6.55
N VAL A 92 12.48 4.37 7.70
CA VAL A 92 11.99 3.00 7.84
C VAL A 92 10.50 3.04 8.19
N TYR A 93 9.67 2.32 7.44
CA TYR A 93 8.24 2.21 7.75
C TYR A 93 7.98 0.88 8.48
N PRO A 94 7.56 0.90 9.75
CA PRO A 94 7.53 -0.32 10.58
C PRO A 94 6.29 -1.19 10.37
N TYR A 95 5.30 -0.73 9.59
CA TYR A 95 4.02 -1.42 9.46
C TYR A 95 4.01 -2.47 8.36
N ILE A 96 3.31 -3.57 8.63
CA ILE A 96 3.18 -4.69 7.69
C ILE A 96 2.09 -4.37 6.65
N PRO A 97 2.36 -4.54 5.33
CA PRO A 97 1.35 -4.30 4.32
C PRO A 97 0.20 -5.30 4.44
N LYS A 98 -1.00 -4.85 4.09
CA LYS A 98 -2.10 -5.77 3.81
C LYS A 98 -1.82 -6.45 2.48
N ARG A 99 -1.60 -7.76 2.54
CA ARG A 99 -1.26 -8.55 1.37
C ARG A 99 -2.44 -8.62 0.40
N TYR A 100 -2.17 -8.20 -0.84
CA TYR A 100 -3.05 -8.39 -1.99
C TYR A 100 -2.27 -9.14 -3.05
N GLU A 101 -2.92 -10.12 -3.67
CA GLU A 101 -2.35 -10.90 -4.77
C GLU A 101 -2.69 -10.24 -6.12
N TYR A 102 -3.77 -9.46 -6.14
CA TYR A 102 -4.26 -8.81 -7.34
C TYR A 102 -4.71 -7.37 -7.07
N LEU A 103 -4.53 -6.51 -8.07
CA LEU A 103 -5.21 -5.22 -8.17
C LEU A 103 -6.24 -5.28 -9.29
N ASN A 104 -7.46 -4.82 -9.00
CA ASN A 104 -8.49 -4.61 -10.02
C ASN A 104 -8.58 -3.10 -10.33
N PHE A 105 -7.96 -2.71 -11.44
CA PHE A 105 -7.96 -1.33 -11.93
C PHE A 105 -9.21 -1.04 -12.74
N VAL A 106 -9.73 0.15 -12.55
CA VAL A 106 -10.96 0.60 -13.17
C VAL A 106 -10.84 2.05 -13.62
N VAL A 107 -11.18 2.35 -14.87
CA VAL A 107 -11.10 3.72 -15.39
C VAL A 107 -12.42 4.49 -15.21
N GLY A 108 -12.35 5.63 -14.54
CA GLY A 108 -13.48 6.55 -14.41
C GLY A 108 -14.67 6.02 -13.60
N TYR A 109 -15.73 6.84 -13.54
CA TYR A 109 -16.91 6.58 -12.69
C TYR A 109 -18.13 6.04 -13.45
N ASN A 110 -18.03 5.88 -14.77
CA ASN A 110 -19.14 5.37 -15.59
C ASN A 110 -19.49 3.91 -15.26
N LYS A 111 -20.69 3.47 -15.64
CA LYS A 111 -21.10 2.05 -15.46
C LYS A 111 -20.44 1.14 -16.49
N ASP A 112 -20.28 1.63 -17.72
CA ASP A 112 -19.53 0.96 -18.77
C ASP A 112 -18.14 1.59 -18.83
N ARG A 113 -17.13 0.80 -18.46
CA ARG A 113 -15.76 1.28 -18.27
C ARG A 113 -14.75 0.15 -18.40
N ASP A 114 -13.54 0.53 -18.76
CA ASP A 114 -12.44 -0.41 -18.84
C ASP A 114 -12.03 -0.88 -17.46
N THR A 115 -11.75 -2.18 -17.38
CA THR A 115 -11.18 -2.80 -16.20
C THR A 115 -10.02 -3.72 -16.57
N MET A 116 -9.07 -3.86 -15.66
CA MET A 116 -8.05 -4.90 -15.76
C MET A 116 -7.67 -5.41 -14.38
N VAL A 117 -7.28 -6.67 -14.34
CA VAL A 117 -6.75 -7.31 -13.13
C VAL A 117 -5.29 -7.60 -13.36
N VAL A 118 -4.46 -7.19 -12.41
CA VAL A 118 -2.99 -7.26 -12.49
C VAL A 118 -2.48 -7.97 -11.25
N LYS A 119 -1.52 -8.89 -11.42
CA LYS A 119 -0.83 -9.53 -10.29
C LYS A 119 -0.01 -8.50 -9.51
N VAL A 120 0.07 -8.71 -8.19
CA VAL A 120 1.00 -7.99 -7.31
C VAL A 120 2.18 -8.90 -7.04
N GLU A 121 3.37 -8.47 -7.44
CA GLU A 121 4.61 -9.23 -7.23
C GLU A 121 5.23 -8.90 -5.86
N ASP A 122 5.10 -7.65 -5.42
CA ASP A 122 5.65 -7.19 -4.15
C ASP A 122 4.92 -5.93 -3.66
N ILE A 123 5.02 -5.65 -2.35
CA ILE A 123 4.46 -4.46 -1.71
C ILE A 123 5.53 -3.83 -0.82
N THR A 124 5.88 -2.58 -1.12
CA THR A 124 6.87 -1.81 -0.35
C THR A 124 6.29 -0.46 0.08
N PHE A 125 7.05 0.28 0.90
CA PHE A 125 6.67 1.62 1.34
C PHE A 125 7.78 2.61 1.03
N ILE A 126 7.39 3.82 0.67
CA ILE A 126 8.31 4.95 0.52
C ILE A 126 7.72 6.19 1.19
N ALA A 127 8.57 6.98 1.83
CA ALA A 127 8.17 8.30 2.27
C ALA A 127 8.00 9.20 1.04
N ALA A 128 6.91 9.95 0.99
CA ALA A 128 6.65 10.91 -0.07
C ALA A 128 7.69 12.05 0.01
N LYS A 129 8.10 12.53 -1.16
CA LYS A 129 9.14 13.55 -1.27
C LYS A 129 8.68 14.70 -2.17
N ASP A 130 9.15 15.89 -1.83
CA ASP A 130 9.08 17.08 -2.67
C ASP A 130 10.50 17.54 -3.05
N GLU A 131 10.65 18.79 -3.48
CA GLU A 131 11.95 19.38 -3.84
C GLU A 131 12.90 19.54 -2.64
N GLU A 132 12.37 19.60 -1.42
CA GLU A 132 13.14 19.85 -0.19
C GLU A 132 13.52 18.57 0.55
N GLY A 133 12.84 17.45 0.29
CA GLY A 133 13.16 16.16 0.87
C GLY A 133 11.92 15.34 1.18
N VAL A 134 11.94 14.61 2.30
CA VAL A 134 10.75 13.90 2.78
C VAL A 134 9.75 14.92 3.30
N ILE A 135 8.48 14.79 2.91
CA ILE A 135 7.39 15.64 3.41
C ILE A 135 7.09 15.20 4.84
N ARG A 136 7.56 15.99 5.81
CA ARG A 136 7.45 15.76 7.24
C ARG A 136 6.62 16.84 7.92
N PHE A 137 5.95 16.48 9.02
CA PHE A 137 5.10 17.38 9.80
C PHE A 137 5.18 17.06 11.29
N ASN A 138 4.86 18.07 12.11
CA ASN A 138 4.81 17.95 13.56
C ASN A 138 3.44 17.43 14.04
N ASN A 139 3.25 17.31 15.36
CA ASN A 139 1.99 16.85 15.97
C ASN A 139 0.76 17.72 15.64
N ASP A 140 0.96 18.99 15.30
CA ASP A 140 -0.11 19.92 14.93
C ASP A 140 -0.48 19.79 13.43
N GLY A 141 0.28 19.00 12.67
CA GLY A 141 0.11 18.81 11.23
C GLY A 141 0.75 19.90 10.40
N ASP A 142 1.56 20.78 11.00
CA ASP A 142 2.31 21.81 10.29
C ASP A 142 3.58 21.21 9.67
N ASP A 143 3.94 21.69 8.48
CA ASP A 143 5.16 21.29 7.77
C ASP A 143 6.40 21.53 8.65
N ASP A 144 7.17 20.48 8.90
CA ASP A 144 8.35 20.51 9.75
C ASP A 144 9.37 19.47 9.27
N LYS A 145 10.54 19.92 8.83
CA LYS A 145 11.62 19.06 8.31
C LYS A 145 12.18 18.11 9.36
N ASP A 146 12.02 18.44 10.63
CA ASP A 146 12.42 17.63 11.77
C ASP A 146 11.23 16.95 12.46
N GLY A 147 10.01 17.12 11.91
CA GLY A 147 8.78 16.59 12.47
C GLY A 147 8.72 15.07 12.52
N ASP A 148 8.09 14.53 13.55
CA ASP A 148 8.07 13.10 13.83
C ASP A 148 7.16 12.27 12.91
N PHE A 149 6.45 12.92 12.00
CA PHE A 149 5.54 12.29 11.05
C PHE A 149 5.93 12.60 9.61
N ALA A 150 5.54 11.74 8.69
CA ALA A 150 5.75 11.87 7.26
C ALA A 150 4.57 11.34 6.45
N LEU A 151 4.40 11.86 5.25
CA LEU A 151 3.51 11.25 4.27
C LEU A 151 4.13 9.97 3.72
N TRP A 152 3.37 8.87 3.75
CA TRP A 152 3.81 7.57 3.25
C TRP A 152 2.99 7.11 2.04
N LEU A 153 3.67 6.49 1.09
CA LEU A 153 3.07 5.81 -0.05
C LEU A 153 3.27 4.31 0.10
N VAL A 154 2.19 3.53 -0.03
CA VAL A 154 2.31 2.11 -0.36
C VAL A 154 2.58 1.98 -1.86
N VAL A 155 3.52 1.12 -2.22
CA VAL A 155 3.95 0.85 -3.59
C VAL A 155 3.64 -0.60 -3.91
N TYR A 156 2.72 -0.82 -4.85
CA TYR A 156 2.45 -2.13 -5.42
C TYR A 156 3.31 -2.33 -6.65
N HIS A 157 4.17 -3.35 -6.62
CA HIS A 157 4.96 -3.76 -7.78
C HIS A 157 4.12 -4.68 -8.66
N LEU A 158 3.91 -4.26 -9.91
CA LEU A 158 2.92 -4.83 -10.81
C LEU A 158 3.52 -5.94 -11.67
N GLY A 159 2.85 -7.09 -11.66
CA GLY A 159 3.15 -8.25 -12.49
C GLY A 159 2.36 -8.23 -13.81
N GLU A 160 1.97 -9.42 -14.26
CA GLU A 160 1.20 -9.60 -15.48
C GLU A 160 -0.27 -9.15 -15.34
N VAL A 161 -0.84 -8.68 -16.47
CA VAL A 161 -2.28 -8.47 -16.62
C VAL A 161 -2.93 -9.83 -16.87
N VAL A 162 -3.75 -10.29 -15.93
CA VAL A 162 -4.39 -11.62 -15.97
C VAL A 162 -5.83 -11.59 -16.51
N GLU A 163 -6.48 -10.42 -16.46
CA GLU A 163 -7.84 -10.22 -16.97
C GLU A 163 -7.98 -8.79 -17.48
N LYS A 164 -8.75 -8.60 -18.55
CA LYS A 164 -9.12 -7.28 -19.05
C LYS A 164 -10.52 -7.30 -19.66
N ASP A 165 -11.25 -6.23 -19.41
CA ASP A 165 -12.53 -5.93 -20.06
C ASP A 165 -12.40 -4.53 -20.65
N LEU A 166 -12.12 -4.46 -21.96
CA LEU A 166 -11.88 -3.23 -22.69
C LEU A 166 -13.09 -2.92 -23.57
N LYS A 167 -13.60 -1.69 -23.48
CA LYS A 167 -14.74 -1.23 -24.27
C LYS A 167 -14.29 -0.77 -25.65
N LYS A 168 -15.19 -0.89 -26.64
CA LYS A 168 -14.86 -0.80 -28.07
C LYS A 168 -14.36 0.58 -28.53
N ASP A 169 -14.68 1.64 -27.77
CA ASP A 169 -14.44 3.05 -28.16
C ASP A 169 -13.46 3.75 -27.21
N ARG A 170 -12.36 3.08 -26.85
CA ARG A 170 -11.31 3.58 -25.95
C ARG A 170 -10.64 4.87 -26.42
#